data_AF-A0A0S2W2Z0-F1
#
_entry.id   AF-A0A0S2W2Z0-F1
#
_cell.length_a   1.000
_cell.length_b   1.000
_cell.length_c   1.000
_cell.angle_alpha   90.00
_cell.angle_beta   90.00
_cell.angle_gamma   90.00
#
_symmetry.space_group_name_H-M   'P 1'
#
loop_
_entity.id
_entity.type
_entity.pdbx_description
1 polymer ?
#
loop_
_entity_poly.entity_id
_entity_poly.type
_entity_poly.pdbx_seq_one_letter_code
_entity_poly.pdbx_strand_id
1 'polypeptide(L)'
;MTFYEQELRKIVGERYPDAAYVGRACYVRLNDMNRAKIQFVTGMIASQYNALQLTILNRSEGQVDTLRLRFLDLLGTKMTSNPNFRNGVEPHIWDDYGKVSWYVYHPTRQDYEALSDAVSDYLEVFQDISQSADRAWEQTM
;
A
#
# COMPACT_ATOMS: atom_id res chain seq x y z
N MET A 1 -8.31 -8.20 14.08
CA MET A 1 -7.62 -7.47 13.00
C MET A 1 -8.54 -7.38 11.80
N THR A 2 -8.76 -6.21 11.21
CA THR A 2 -9.63 -6.06 10.02
C THR A 2 -8.98 -6.72 8.79
N PHE A 3 -9.75 -6.98 7.73
CA PHE A 3 -9.21 -7.44 6.46
C PHE A 3 -8.18 -6.44 5.90
N TYR A 4 -8.52 -5.15 5.88
CA TYR A 4 -7.60 -4.11 5.40
C TYR A 4 -6.29 -4.05 6.18
N GLU A 5 -6.33 -4.20 7.50
CA GLU A 5 -5.10 -4.22 8.30
C GLU A 5 -4.24 -5.44 7.97
N GLN A 6 -4.83 -6.62 7.78
CA GLN A 6 -4.11 -7.82 7.34
C GLN A 6 -3.39 -7.59 6.01
N GLU A 7 -4.09 -6.99 5.04
CA GLU A 7 -3.52 -6.72 3.72
C GLU A 7 -2.44 -5.63 3.76
N LEU A 8 -2.64 -4.56 4.53
CA LEU A 8 -1.61 -3.53 4.72
C LEU A 8 -0.35 -4.10 5.39
N ARG A 9 -0.49 -5.02 6.34
CA ARG A 9 0.68 -5.67 6.98
C ARG A 9 1.50 -6.48 5.99
N LYS A 10 0.88 -7.12 4.99
CA LYS A 10 1.60 -7.84 3.93
C LYS A 10 2.38 -6.91 3.00
N ILE A 11 1.88 -5.68 2.80
CA ILE A 11 2.48 -4.68 1.89
C ILE A 11 3.54 -3.83 2.62
N VAL A 12 3.30 -3.48 3.89
CA VAL A 12 4.08 -2.45 4.60
C VAL A 12 4.91 -3.04 5.74
N GLY A 13 4.44 -4.13 6.36
CA GLY A 13 4.92 -4.59 7.66
C GLY A 13 6.35 -5.08 7.68
N GLU A 14 6.83 -5.72 6.61
CA GLU A 14 8.22 -6.21 6.55
C GLU A 14 9.23 -5.07 6.43
N ARG A 15 8.94 -4.06 5.61
CA ARG A 15 9.85 -2.92 5.35
C ARG A 15 9.76 -1.83 6.41
N TYR A 16 8.59 -1.69 7.03
CA TYR A 16 8.30 -0.67 8.03
C TYR A 16 7.66 -1.33 9.28
N PRO A 17 8.46 -2.04 10.10
CA PRO A 17 7.95 -2.81 11.25
C PRO A 17 7.28 -1.93 12.31
N ASP A 18 7.70 -0.66 12.42
CA ASP A 18 7.16 0.31 13.36
C ASP A 18 5.90 1.04 12.84
N ALA A 19 5.33 0.61 11.71
CA ALA A 19 4.13 1.22 11.16
C ALA A 19 2.94 1.05 12.13
N ALA A 20 2.19 2.14 12.33
CA ALA A 20 0.96 2.11 13.12
C ALA A 20 -0.24 1.81 12.22
N TYR A 21 -1.09 0.86 12.60
CA TYR A 21 -2.25 0.44 11.80
C TYR A 21 -3.55 0.90 12.47
N VAL A 22 -4.41 1.60 11.73
CA VAL A 22 -5.67 2.16 12.23
C VAL A 22 -6.78 1.96 11.19
N GLY A 23 -7.63 0.97 11.41
CA GLY A 23 -8.79 0.68 10.56
C GLY A 23 -8.39 0.19 9.17
N ARG A 24 -8.43 1.08 8.17
CA ARG A 24 -8.10 0.82 6.76
C ARG A 24 -6.84 1.52 6.27
N ALA A 25 -6.11 2.14 7.19
CA ALA A 25 -4.90 2.89 6.91
C ALA A 25 -3.76 2.43 7.82
N CYS A 26 -2.53 2.62 7.37
CA CYS A 26 -1.36 2.55 8.21
C CYS A 26 -0.51 3.82 8.06
N TYR A 27 0.32 4.07 9.06
CA TYR A 27 1.15 5.25 9.17
C TYR A 27 2.61 4.86 9.34
N VAL A 28 3.47 5.32 8.45
CA VAL A 28 4.91 5.08 8.45
C VAL A 28 5.63 6.36 8.87
N ARG A 29 6.57 6.28 9.81
CA ARG A 29 7.46 7.39 10.14
C ARG A 29 8.55 7.47 9.08
N LEU A 30 8.68 8.61 8.40
CA LEU A 30 9.72 8.83 7.39
C LEU A 30 10.91 9.57 7.99
N ASN A 31 10.64 10.61 8.79
CA ASN A 31 11.62 11.30 9.62
C ASN A 31 10.92 11.98 10.82
N ASP A 32 11.53 13.00 11.40
CA ASP A 32 10.99 13.74 12.54
C ASP A 32 9.79 14.63 12.19
N MET A 33 9.68 15.06 10.94
CA MET A 33 8.64 15.97 10.46
C MET A 33 7.60 15.28 9.59
N ASN A 34 7.98 14.24 8.85
CA ASN A 34 7.17 13.58 7.84
C ASN A 34 6.70 12.18 8.29
N ARG A 35 5.44 11.89 7.97
CA ARG A 35 4.82 10.56 8.05
C ARG A 35 4.14 10.27 6.74
N ALA A 36 4.07 9.00 6.36
CA ALA A 36 3.22 8.56 5.27
C ALA A 36 1.96 7.93 5.83
N LYS A 37 0.79 8.33 5.33
CA LYS A 37 -0.46 7.59 5.49
C LYS A 37 -0.67 6.76 4.23
N ILE A 38 -0.73 5.43 4.32
CA ILE A 38 -1.18 4.60 3.20
C ILE A 38 -2.51 3.92 3.54
N GLN A 39 -3.46 3.98 2.61
CA GLN A 39 -4.82 3.49 2.81
C GLN A 39 -5.40 2.91 1.52
N PHE A 40 -6.25 1.90 1.65
CA PHE A 40 -7.06 1.43 0.52
C PHE A 40 -8.11 2.49 0.17
N VAL A 41 -8.25 2.78 -1.12
CA VAL A 41 -9.26 3.70 -1.65
C VAL A 41 -10.03 3.07 -2.81
N THR A 42 -11.24 3.56 -3.01
CA THR A 42 -12.14 3.12 -4.08
C THR A 42 -11.95 3.97 -5.33
N GLY A 43 -12.27 3.37 -6.48
CA GLY A 43 -12.37 4.06 -7.77
C GLY A 43 -13.80 4.52 -8.05
N MET A 44 -14.32 4.12 -9.21
CA MET A 44 -15.69 4.45 -9.65
C MET A 44 -16.78 3.76 -8.83
N ILE A 45 -16.50 2.58 -8.27
CA ILE A 45 -17.46 1.78 -7.51
C ILE A 45 -17.12 1.89 -6.02
N ALA A 46 -18.03 2.46 -5.23
CA ALA A 46 -17.79 2.81 -3.83
C ALA A 46 -17.53 1.61 -2.90
N SER A 47 -17.89 0.40 -3.31
CA SER A 47 -17.60 -0.84 -2.56
C SER A 47 -16.33 -1.54 -3.04
N GLN A 48 -15.66 -1.07 -4.10
CA GLN A 48 -14.49 -1.72 -4.70
C GLN A 48 -13.23 -0.88 -4.51
N TYR A 49 -12.30 -1.41 -3.71
CA TYR A 49 -11.02 -0.78 -3.43
C TYR A 49 -9.97 -1.32 -4.39
N ASN A 50 -9.59 -0.51 -5.37
CA ASN A 50 -8.72 -0.89 -6.47
C ASN A 50 -7.39 -0.11 -6.48
N ALA A 51 -7.10 0.63 -5.41
CA ALA A 51 -5.88 1.41 -5.29
C ALA A 51 -5.45 1.60 -3.84
N LEU A 52 -4.18 1.91 -3.66
CA LEU A 52 -3.65 2.56 -2.46
C LEU A 52 -3.56 4.07 -2.70
N GLN A 53 -3.91 4.84 -1.69
CA GLN A 53 -3.54 6.26 -1.62
C GLN A 53 -2.45 6.42 -0.57
N LEU A 54 -1.31 6.92 -1.00
CA LEU A 54 -0.16 7.26 -0.17
C LEU A 54 -0.14 8.78 -0.03
N THR A 55 -0.18 9.28 1.19
CA THR A 55 -0.21 10.71 1.49
C THR A 55 0.92 11.05 2.44
N ILE A 56 1.80 11.96 2.04
CA ILE A 56 2.88 12.47 2.88
C ILE A 56 2.32 13.60 3.75
N LEU A 57 2.54 13.49 5.05
CA LEU A 57 2.05 14.39 6.07
C LEU A 57 3.23 14.98 6.83
N ASN A 58 3.40 16.29 6.75
CA ASN A 58 4.28 17.05 7.61
C ASN A 58 3.52 17.45 8.89
N ARG A 59 4.19 17.33 10.05
CA ARG A 59 3.62 17.67 11.37
C ARG A 59 3.15 19.11 11.51
N SER A 60 3.80 20.05 10.82
CA SER A 60 3.51 21.48 10.94
C SER A 60 2.71 22.03 9.77
N GLU A 61 2.87 21.44 8.58
CA GLU A 61 2.33 21.99 7.33
C GLU A 61 1.16 21.17 6.77
N GLY A 62 0.89 19.98 7.31
CA GLY A 62 -0.18 19.11 6.83
C GLY A 62 0.24 18.28 5.61
N GLN A 63 -0.62 18.15 4.61
CA GLN A 63 -0.35 17.31 3.44
C GLN A 63 0.72 17.94 2.55
N VAL A 64 1.80 17.20 2.29
CA VAL A 64 2.90 17.60 1.41
C VAL A 64 2.66 17.10 -0.01
N ASP A 65 2.35 15.81 -0.16
CA ASP A 65 2.10 15.18 -1.45
C ASP A 65 1.12 14.01 -1.31
N THR A 66 0.51 13.62 -2.44
CA THR A 66 -0.31 12.41 -2.49
C THR A 66 -0.16 11.67 -3.82
N LEU A 67 0.10 10.37 -3.72
CA LEU A 67 0.11 9.43 -4.83
C LEU A 67 -1.08 8.47 -4.74
N ARG A 68 -1.75 8.22 -5.86
CA ARG A 68 -2.70 7.12 -6.01
C ARG A 68 -2.10 6.02 -6.87
N LEU A 69 -1.80 4.90 -6.24
CA LEU A 69 -1.25 3.72 -6.89
C LEU A 69 -2.39 2.72 -7.19
N ARG A 70 -2.85 2.65 -8.44
CA ARG A 70 -3.88 1.67 -8.83
C ARG A 70 -3.25 0.30 -8.96
N PHE A 71 -3.99 -0.74 -8.54
CA PHE A 71 -3.53 -2.11 -8.69
C PHE A 71 -3.41 -2.52 -10.17
N LEU A 72 -4.26 -1.96 -11.04
CA LEU A 72 -4.15 -2.16 -12.48
C LEU A 72 -2.80 -1.70 -13.05
N ASP A 73 -2.29 -0.55 -12.59
CA ASP A 73 -1.06 0.04 -13.12
C ASP A 73 0.17 -0.79 -12.74
N LEU A 74 0.13 -1.44 -11.57
CA LEU A 74 1.25 -2.21 -11.05
C LEU A 74 1.18 -3.71 -11.39
N LEU A 75 0.00 -4.30 -11.25
CA LEU A 75 -0.20 -5.74 -11.34
C LEU A 75 -0.78 -6.17 -12.70
N GLY A 76 -1.30 -5.22 -13.48
CA GLY A 76 -1.99 -5.48 -14.73
C GLY A 76 -3.35 -6.16 -14.54
N THR A 77 -4.00 -6.46 -15.66
CA THR A 77 -5.21 -7.29 -15.67
C THR A 77 -4.82 -8.74 -15.41
N LYS A 78 -5.54 -9.40 -14.50
CA LYS A 78 -5.22 -10.78 -14.10
C LYS A 78 -6.15 -11.77 -14.77
N MET A 79 -5.57 -12.73 -15.48
CA MET A 79 -6.31 -13.84 -16.06
C MET A 79 -6.74 -14.82 -14.98
N THR A 80 -7.99 -15.28 -15.05
CA THR A 80 -8.56 -16.20 -14.06
C THR A 80 -9.28 -17.33 -14.76
N SER A 81 -9.51 -18.44 -14.06
CA SER A 81 -10.31 -19.57 -14.56
C SER A 81 -11.82 -19.29 -14.50
N ASN A 82 -12.25 -18.12 -14.02
CA ASN A 82 -13.66 -17.78 -13.89
C ASN A 82 -14.26 -17.44 -15.27
N PRO A 83 -15.28 -18.19 -15.75
CA PRO A 83 -15.83 -18.01 -17.09
C PRO A 83 -16.53 -16.66 -17.30
N ASN A 84 -16.86 -15.94 -16.23
CA ASN A 84 -17.44 -14.60 -16.29
C ASN A 84 -16.38 -13.51 -16.56
N PHE A 85 -15.09 -13.81 -16.35
CA PHE A 85 -13.96 -12.89 -16.50
C PHE A 85 -13.00 -13.36 -17.59
N ARG A 86 -13.53 -13.59 -18.80
CA ARG A 86 -12.76 -14.14 -19.94
C ARG A 86 -11.60 -13.25 -20.38
N ASN A 87 -11.71 -11.95 -20.16
CA ASN A 87 -10.67 -10.96 -20.46
C ASN A 87 -9.81 -10.64 -19.23
N GLY A 88 -9.94 -11.43 -18.16
CA GLY A 88 -9.33 -11.17 -16.87
C GLY A 88 -10.13 -10.18 -16.02
N VAL A 89 -9.56 -9.85 -14.86
CA VAL A 89 -10.13 -8.96 -13.85
C VAL A 89 -9.05 -7.97 -13.38
N GLU A 90 -9.44 -6.71 -13.19
CA GLU A 90 -8.60 -5.76 -12.46
C GLU A 90 -8.57 -6.17 -10.98
N PRO A 91 -7.40 -6.38 -10.36
CA PRO A 91 -7.34 -6.72 -8.94
C PRO A 91 -8.00 -5.65 -8.09
N HIS A 92 -8.92 -6.06 -7.22
CA HIS A 92 -9.54 -5.17 -6.24
C HIS A 92 -10.11 -5.95 -5.06
N ILE A 93 -10.25 -5.26 -3.94
CA ILE A 93 -10.97 -5.73 -2.75
C ILE A 93 -12.43 -5.30 -2.91
N TRP A 94 -13.37 -6.20 -2.68
CA TRP A 94 -14.80 -5.89 -2.69
C TRP A 94 -15.39 -6.02 -1.28
N ASP A 95 -16.09 -4.98 -0.84
CA ASP A 95 -16.93 -4.99 0.36
C ASP A 95 -18.37 -5.38 -0.04
N ASP A 96 -18.71 -6.66 0.13
CA ASP A 96 -20.06 -7.17 -0.09
C ASP A 96 -20.85 -7.15 1.24
N TYR A 97 -21.42 -5.97 1.56
CA TYR A 97 -22.21 -5.74 2.77
C TYR A 97 -21.49 -6.17 4.06
N GLY A 98 -20.22 -5.79 4.21
CA GLY A 98 -19.36 -6.12 5.35
C GLY A 98 -18.52 -7.40 5.16
N LYS A 99 -18.76 -8.17 4.09
CA LYS A 99 -17.91 -9.30 3.70
C LYS A 99 -16.81 -8.82 2.77
N VAL A 100 -15.72 -8.36 3.37
CA VAL A 100 -14.58 -7.80 2.65
C VAL A 100 -13.60 -8.90 2.24
N SER A 101 -13.32 -9.05 0.95
CA SER A 101 -12.27 -9.93 0.44
C SER A 101 -11.72 -9.47 -0.91
N TRP A 102 -10.59 -10.06 -1.33
CA TRP A 102 -10.17 -9.97 -2.73
C TRP A 102 -11.23 -10.61 -3.63
N TYR A 103 -11.63 -9.90 -4.69
CA TYR A 103 -12.68 -10.38 -5.59
C TYR A 103 -12.08 -11.08 -6.81
N VAL A 104 -12.45 -12.35 -6.97
CA VAL A 104 -12.07 -13.25 -8.09
C VAL A 104 -10.58 -13.59 -8.14
N TYR A 105 -9.69 -12.60 -8.19
CA TYR A 105 -8.23 -12.77 -8.14
C TYR A 105 -7.69 -12.47 -6.75
N HIS A 106 -6.90 -13.39 -6.19
CA HIS A 106 -6.21 -13.22 -4.91
C HIS A 106 -4.72 -12.96 -5.18
N PRO A 107 -4.15 -11.83 -4.72
CA PRO A 107 -2.74 -11.52 -4.94
C PRO A 107 -1.81 -12.61 -4.41
N THR A 108 -0.81 -12.92 -5.22
CA THR A 108 0.27 -13.85 -4.89
C THR A 108 1.35 -13.15 -4.07
N ARG A 109 2.31 -13.92 -3.56
CA ARG A 109 3.50 -13.36 -2.90
C ARG A 109 4.23 -12.33 -3.79
N GLN A 110 4.39 -12.62 -5.09
CA GLN A 110 5.06 -11.73 -6.03
C GLN A 110 4.28 -10.43 -6.25
N ASP A 111 2.94 -10.47 -6.23
CA ASP A 111 2.12 -9.27 -6.30
C ASP A 111 2.30 -8.39 -5.05
N TYR A 112 2.40 -8.99 -3.86
CA TYR A 112 2.71 -8.23 -2.64
C TYR A 112 4.12 -7.66 -2.66
N GLU A 113 5.12 -8.40 -3.16
CA GLU A 113 6.49 -7.89 -3.33
C GLU A 113 6.49 -6.64 -4.22
N ALA A 114 5.81 -6.69 -5.38
CA ALA A 114 5.68 -5.52 -6.26
C ALA A 114 4.98 -4.33 -5.59
N LEU A 115 3.91 -4.58 -4.82
CA LEU A 115 3.23 -3.54 -4.04
C LEU A 115 4.13 -2.93 -2.98
N SER A 116 4.88 -3.77 -2.25
CA SER A 116 5.84 -3.34 -1.23
C SER A 116 6.98 -2.51 -1.85
N ASP A 117 7.49 -2.92 -3.01
CA ASP A 117 8.48 -2.17 -3.80
C ASP A 117 7.95 -0.80 -4.17
N ALA A 118 6.81 -0.72 -4.85
CA ALA A 118 6.25 0.55 -5.30
C ALA A 118 5.90 1.50 -4.13
N VAL A 119 5.43 0.96 -3.00
CA VAL A 119 5.20 1.76 -1.79
C VAL A 119 6.54 2.30 -1.27
N SER A 120 7.55 1.44 -1.12
CA SER A 120 8.85 1.86 -0.61
C SER A 120 9.54 2.89 -1.49
N ASP A 121 9.59 2.67 -2.80
CA ASP A 121 10.20 3.58 -3.76
C ASP A 121 9.62 4.99 -3.64
N TYR A 122 8.29 5.10 -3.51
CA TYR A 122 7.64 6.39 -3.31
C TYR A 122 7.97 7.01 -1.95
N LEU A 123 7.99 6.22 -0.87
CA LEU A 123 8.29 6.72 0.47
C LEU A 123 9.73 7.19 0.62
N GLU A 124 10.69 6.54 -0.05
CA GLU A 124 12.11 6.88 -0.03
C GLU A 124 12.38 8.29 -0.59
N VAL A 125 11.58 8.77 -1.55
CA VAL A 125 11.68 10.16 -2.08
C VAL A 125 11.54 11.22 -0.98
N PHE A 126 10.87 10.89 0.13
CA PHE A 126 10.61 11.80 1.25
C PHE A 126 11.39 11.44 2.54
N GLN A 127 12.32 10.49 2.45
CA GLN A 127 13.25 10.17 3.53
C GLN A 127 14.51 11.01 3.41
N ASP A 128 15.08 11.44 4.53
CA ASP A 128 16.33 12.22 4.53
C ASP A 128 17.52 11.32 4.18
N ILE A 129 18.30 11.73 3.18
CA ILE A 129 19.53 11.04 2.72
C ILE A 129 20.56 10.86 3.85
N SER A 130 20.55 11.72 4.87
CA SER A 130 21.46 11.61 6.02
C SER A 130 21.18 10.38 6.90
N GLN A 131 19.94 9.90 7.00
CA GLN A 131 19.62 8.71 7.80
C GLN A 131 19.98 7.39 7.10
N SER A 132 20.00 7.37 5.76
CA SER A 132 20.46 6.21 4.98
C SER A 132 21.98 6.00 5.05
N ALA A 133 22.75 7.10 5.08
CA ALA A 133 24.19 7.02 5.33
C ALA A 133 24.48 6.55 6.76
N ASP A 134 23.61 6.90 7.72
CA ASP A 134 23.83 6.55 9.10
C ASP A 134 23.69 5.04 9.38
N ARG A 135 22.67 4.41 8.78
CA ARG A 135 22.46 2.95 8.89
C ARG A 135 23.55 2.13 8.18
N ALA A 136 24.23 2.70 7.19
CA ALA A 136 25.30 2.01 6.47
C ALA A 136 26.60 1.95 7.28
N TRP A 137 26.93 2.97 8.08
CA TRP A 137 28.12 2.93 8.94
C TRP A 137 27.93 2.02 10.16
N GLU A 138 26.71 1.91 10.69
CA GLU A 138 26.38 1.02 11.82
C GLU A 138 26.56 -0.47 11.50
N GLN A 139 26.39 -0.88 10.23
CA GLN A 139 26.56 -2.27 9.80
C GLN A 139 28.00 -2.63 9.44
N THR A 140 28.91 -1.65 9.40
CA THR A 140 30.32 -1.84 9.04
C THR A 140 31.27 -1.78 10.25
N MET A 141 30.76 -1.58 11.47
CA MET A 141 31.53 -1.63 12.72
C MET A 141 31.26 -2.90 13.52
#